data_AF-X1D387-F1
#
_entry.id   AF-X1D387-F1
#
_cell.length_a   1.000
_cell.length_b   1.000
_cell.length_c   1.000
_cell.angle_alpha   90.00
_cell.angle_beta   90.00
_cell.angle_gamma   90.00
#
_symmetry.space_group_name_H-M   'P 1'
#
loop_
_entity.id
_entity.type
_entity.pdbx_description
1 polymer ?
#
loop_
_entity_poly.entity_id
_entity_poly.type
_entity_poly.pdbx_seq_one_letter_code
_entity_poly.pdbx_strand_id
1 'polypeptide(L)' 'EVMAPKEFAGKSIGEMKLRRKHGINVLAIKRMGEDLQSKEVNFSPRATDVIKEEDVLVIMGSNENIDKMTGKMKK' A
#
# COMPACT_ATOMS: atom_id res chain seq x y z
N GLU A 1 -2.63 4.81 7.88
CA GLU A 1 -1.55 3.97 7.33
C GLU A 1 -1.96 2.52 7.45
N VAL A 2 -1.61 1.68 6.48
CA VAL A 2 -1.95 0.25 6.51
C VAL A 2 -0.75 -0.58 6.07
N MET A 3 -0.58 -1.76 6.65
CA MET A 3 0.36 -2.74 6.12
C MET A 3 -0.14 -3.22 4.77
N ALA A 4 0.75 -3.35 3.78
CA ALA A 4 0.42 -3.91 2.49
C ALA A 4 -0.10 -5.34 2.66
N PRO A 5 -1.30 -5.68 2.12
CA PRO A 5 -1.75 -7.04 2.04
C PRO A 5 -0.73 -7.93 1.31
N LYS A 6 -0.57 -9.19 1.73
CA LYS A 6 0.35 -10.15 1.06
C LYS A 6 0.03 -10.33 -0.43
N GLU A 7 -1.22 -10.16 -0.82
CA GLU A 7 -1.65 -10.23 -2.22
C GLU A 7 -1.11 -9.08 -3.10
N PHE A 8 -0.60 -8.00 -2.50
CA PHE A 8 -0.03 -6.85 -3.19
C PHE A 8 1.49 -6.96 -3.33
N ALA A 9 2.13 -7.82 -2.53
CA ALA A 9 3.57 -8.06 -2.64
C ALA A 9 3.94 -8.55 -4.06
N GLY A 10 4.98 -7.96 -4.63
CA GLY A 10 5.46 -8.24 -5.98
C GLY A 10 4.65 -7.60 -7.11
N LYS A 11 3.56 -6.87 -6.81
CA LYS A 11 2.79 -6.12 -7.81
C LYS A 11 3.15 -4.64 -7.77
N SER A 12 3.11 -4.00 -8.93
CA SER A 12 3.22 -2.55 -9.03
C SER A 12 1.90 -1.86 -8.67
N ILE A 13 1.96 -0.60 -8.23
CA ILE A 13 0.77 0.21 -7.93
C ILE A 13 -0.19 0.27 -9.14
N GLY A 14 0.36 0.38 -10.34
CA GLY A 14 -0.39 0.42 -11.59
C GLY A 14 -1.16 -0.88 -11.87
N GLU A 15 -0.58 -2.03 -11.57
CA GLU A 15 -1.22 -3.34 -11.77
C GLU A 15 -2.40 -3.56 -10.83
N MET A 16 -2.28 -3.08 -9.58
CA MET A 16 -3.35 -3.21 -8.59
C MET A 16 -4.58 -2.36 -8.94
N LYS A 17 -4.38 -1.25 -9.66
CA LYS A 17 -5.45 -0.32 -10.08
C LYS A 17 -6.29 0.16 -8.87
N LEU A 18 -5.63 0.46 -7.74
CA LEU A 18 -6.26 0.76 -6.44
C LEU A 18 -7.33 1.84 -6.52
N ARG A 19 -7.08 2.94 -7.24
CA ARG A 19 -8.06 4.02 -7.42
C ARG A 19 -9.31 3.55 -8.15
N ARG A 20 -9.17 2.70 -9.18
CA ARG A 20 -10.30 2.23 -9.99
C ARG A 20 -11.06 1.09 -9.34
N LYS A 21 -10.36 0.17 -8.65
CA LYS A 21 -10.98 -1.01 -8.02
C LYS A 21 -11.51 -0.72 -6.62
N HIS A 22 -10.79 0.08 -5.85
CA HIS A 22 -11.07 0.30 -4.43
C HIS A 22 -11.39 1.75 -4.10
N GLY A 23 -11.22 2.71 -5.02
CA GLY A 23 -11.46 4.12 -4.73
C GLY A 23 -10.44 4.71 -3.73
N ILE A 24 -9.22 4.15 -3.68
CA ILE A 24 -8.16 4.56 -2.75
C ILE A 24 -6.96 5.08 -3.55
N ASN A 25 -6.28 6.10 -3.00
CA ASN A 25 -5.02 6.60 -3.52
C ASN A 25 -3.86 6.28 -2.56
N VAL A 26 -2.70 5.93 -3.11
CA VAL A 26 -1.46 5.75 -2.33
C VAL A 26 -0.69 7.06 -2.37
N LEU A 27 -0.43 7.63 -1.20
CA LEU A 27 0.33 8.87 -1.03
C LEU A 27 1.82 8.59 -0.83
N ALA A 28 2.14 7.56 -0.07
CA ALA A 28 3.52 7.17 0.19
C ALA A 28 3.68 5.68 0.47
N ILE A 29 4.86 5.16 0.18
CA ILE A 29 5.29 3.83 0.58
C ILE A 29 6.40 3.99 1.62
N LYS A 30 6.24 3.38 2.78
CA LYS A 30 7.28 3.29 3.80
C LYS A 30 7.83 1.87 3.79
N ARG A 31 9.13 1.75 3.52
CA ARG A 31 9.90 0.50 3.59
C ARG A 31 10.73 0.50 4.85
N MET A 32 10.75 -0.63 5.54
CA MET A 32 11.86 -0.94 6.45
C MET A 32 13.00 -1.46 5.58
N GLY A 33 14.17 -0.83 5.68
CA GLY A 33 15.37 -1.35 5.02
C GLY A 33 15.93 -2.56 5.77
N GLU A 34 16.99 -3.16 5.22
CA GLU A 34 17.65 -4.35 5.80
C GLU A 34 18.22 -4.06 7.19
N ASP A 35 18.67 -2.83 7.42
CA ASP A 35 18.95 -2.33 8.76
C ASP A 35 17.65 -1.87 9.41
N LEU A 36 17.27 -2.49 10.55
CA LEU A 36 16.07 -2.19 11.34
C LEU A 36 15.93 -0.72 11.81
N GLN A 37 16.93 0.12 11.53
CA GLN A 37 16.92 1.56 11.81
C GLN A 37 16.78 2.44 10.54
N SER A 38 16.91 1.85 9.36
CA SER A 38 16.77 2.56 8.08
C SER A 38 15.32 2.51 7.62
N LYS A 39 14.68 3.68 7.55
CA LYS A 39 13.30 3.82 7.07
C LYS A 39 13.31 4.64 5.79
N GLU A 40 13.12 3.97 4.66
CA GLU A 40 12.97 4.64 3.38
C GLU A 40 11.50 5.01 3.16
N VAL A 41 11.24 6.27 2.84
CA VAL A 41 9.88 6.74 2.56
C VAL A 41 9.83 7.34 1.16
N ASN A 42 9.08 6.71 0.28
CA ASN A 42 8.78 7.22 -1.05
C ASN A 42 7.50 8.06 -0.98
N PHE A 43 7.65 9.39 -0.95
CA PHE A 43 6.55 10.36 -0.81
C PHE A 43 5.78 10.67 -2.09
N SER A 44 6.11 10.03 -3.22
CA SER A 44 5.34 10.15 -4.46
C SER A 44 5.52 8.89 -5.29
N PRO A 45 4.87 7.80 -4.88
CA PRO A 45 5.09 6.52 -5.53
C PRO A 45 4.49 6.52 -6.93
N ARG A 46 5.25 5.98 -7.87
CA ARG A 46 4.90 5.86 -9.28
C ARG A 46 4.07 4.61 -9.50
N ALA A 47 3.33 4.58 -10.60
CA ALA A 47 2.59 3.39 -11.00
C ALA A 47 3.49 2.16 -11.22
N THR A 48 4.77 2.36 -11.53
CA THR A 48 5.79 1.33 -11.71
C THR A 48 6.41 0.84 -10.40
N ASP A 49 6.18 1.52 -9.27
CA ASP A 49 6.74 1.10 -7.98
C ASP A 49 6.09 -0.20 -7.54
N VAL A 50 6.94 -1.19 -7.28
CA VAL A 50 6.55 -2.51 -6.79
C VAL A 50 6.42 -2.47 -5.27
N ILE A 51 5.31 -2.99 -4.77
CA ILE A 51 5.09 -3.17 -3.34
C ILE A 51 5.84 -4.41 -2.88
N LYS A 52 6.61 -4.29 -1.79
CA LYS A 52 7.30 -5.41 -1.15
C LYS A 52 6.50 -5.94 0.03
N GLU A 53 6.85 -7.15 0.47
CA GLU A 53 6.36 -7.65 1.77
C GLU A 53 6.81 -6.68 2.86
N GLU A 54 5.95 -6.50 3.87
CA GLU A 54 6.15 -5.57 5.00
C GLU A 54 6.13 -4.07 4.67
N ASP A 55 5.88 -3.68 3.41
CA ASP A 55 5.64 -2.28 3.05
C ASP A 55 4.46 -1.71 3.83
N VAL A 56 4.62 -0.50 4.37
CA VAL A 56 3.52 0.27 4.96
C VAL A 56 3.06 1.31 3.95
N LEU A 57 1.81 1.20 3.54
CA LEU A 57 1.17 2.10 2.60
C LEU A 57 0.48 3.24 3.34
N VAL A 58 0.87 4.47 3.01
CA VAL A 58 0.13 5.66 3.40
C VAL A 58 -0.91 5.90 2.33
N ILE A 59 -2.18 5.71 2.68
CA ILE A 59 -3.31 5.75 1.75
C ILE A 59 -4.35 6.79 2.17
N MET A 60 -5.06 7.31 1.18
CA MET A 60 -6.18 8.24 1.35
C MET A 60 -7.41 7.70 0.62
N GLY A 61 -8.55 7.70 1.29
CA GLY A 61 -9.83 7.20 0.81
C GLY A 61 -10.86 7.20 1.93
N SER A 62 -12.09 6.77 1.64
CA SER A 62 -13.10 6.54 2.67
C SER A 62 -12.73 5.33 3.53
N ASN A 63 -13.10 5.34 4.81
CA ASN A 63 -12.85 4.23 5.72
C ASN A 63 -13.42 2.91 5.17
N GLU A 64 -14.62 2.93 4.62
CA GLU A 64 -15.26 1.75 4.01
C GLU A 64 -14.40 1.13 2.90
N ASN A 65 -13.83 1.95 2.03
CA ASN A 65 -12.97 1.46 0.93
C ASN A 65 -11.69 0.83 1.48
N ILE A 66 -11.07 1.50 2.47
CA ILE A 66 -9.86 1.02 3.13
C ILE A 66 -10.11 -0.32 3.83
N ASP A 67 -11.25 -0.47 4.51
CA ASP A 67 -11.61 -1.71 5.21
C ASP A 67 -11.89 -2.85 4.23
N LYS A 68 -12.54 -2.57 3.09
CA LYS A 68 -12.72 -3.53 1.99
C LYS A 68 -11.38 -3.99 1.40
N MET A 69 -10.42 -3.07 1.24
CA MET A 69 -9.10 -3.37 0.68
C MET A 69 -8.23 -4.16 1.67
N THR A 70 -8.27 -3.82 2.96
CA THR A 70 -7.46 -4.47 3.99
C THR A 70 -8.08 -5.77 4.52
N GLY A 71 -9.30 -6.11 4.10
CA GLY A 71 -9.99 -7.32 4.53
C GLY A 71 -10.44 -7.29 6.00
N LYS A 72 -10.39 -6.14 6.67
CA LYS A 72 -10.84 -5.98 8.07
C LYS A 72 -12.33 -6.26 8.28
N MET A 73 -13.12 -6.37 7.21
CA MET A 73 -14.54 -6.77 7.26
C MET A 73 -14.80 -8.27 7.05
N LYS A 74 -13.85 -9.17 7.31
CA LYS A 74 -14.20 -10.58 7.49
C LYS A 74 -14.68 -10.79 8.93
N LYS A 75 -16.00 -10.70 9.06
CA LYS A 75 -16.79 -11.07 10.24
C LYS A 75 -16.62 -12.54 10.57
#